data_AF-A0AA36GLM0-F1
#
_entry.id   AF-A0AA36GLM0-F1
#
_cell.length_a   1.000
_cell.length_b   1.000
_cell.length_c   1.000
_cell.angle_alpha   90.00
_cell.angle_beta   90.00
_cell.angle_gamma   90.00
#
_symmetry.space_group_name_H-M   'P 1'
#
loop_
_entity.id
_entity.type
_entity.pdbx_description
1 polymer ?
#
loop_
_entity_poly.entity_id
_entity_poly.type
_entity_poly.pdbx_seq_one_letter_code
_entity_poly.pdbx_strand_id
1 'polypeptide(L)'
;MCAMLCRSAVLPLLITLPMFSVAQLPVCSRVQACAARLNIFPLVEEDSSGWGSGLVPLYDEAFESVTFDYSQTPETSEFELCQCANNGTCDTDVDSRTLNLDDTVQLTFCNDVHEQLPMQCRGQRGLPRIIGTPHPSGETVSAVTSTAIFCTCPSGYERLRPEYWGGAEISISYKCK
;
A
#
# COMPACT_ATOMS: atom_id res chain seq x y z
N MET A 1 12.32 48.61 -64.02
CA MET A 1 12.69 48.66 -62.58
C MET A 1 11.72 47.76 -61.85
N CYS A 2 12.24 46.70 -61.22
CA CYS A 2 11.49 45.52 -60.78
C CYS A 2 10.49 45.80 -59.65
N ALA A 3 9.27 45.25 -59.79
CA ALA A 3 8.28 45.16 -58.73
C ALA A 3 8.71 44.10 -57.71
N MET A 4 8.84 44.48 -56.43
CA MET A 4 9.01 43.53 -55.33
C MET A 4 7.63 43.13 -54.78
N LEU A 5 7.33 41.84 -54.90
CA LEU A 5 6.25 41.16 -54.19
C LEU A 5 6.71 40.85 -52.76
N CYS A 6 6.07 41.45 -51.74
CA CYS A 6 6.12 40.94 -50.38
C CYS A 6 4.79 40.25 -50.05
N ARG A 7 4.76 38.93 -50.19
CA ARG A 7 3.67 38.08 -49.68
C ARG A 7 3.99 37.72 -48.22
N SER A 8 3.32 38.37 -47.28
CA SER A 8 3.34 37.97 -45.88
C SER A 8 2.56 36.67 -45.72
N ALA A 9 3.28 35.57 -45.46
CA ALA A 9 2.69 34.29 -45.10
C ALA A 9 2.30 34.32 -43.61
N VAL A 10 0.99 34.36 -43.34
CA VAL A 10 0.43 34.15 -42.00
C VAL A 10 0.31 32.64 -41.79
N LEU A 11 1.28 32.06 -41.06
CA LEU A 11 1.21 30.67 -40.59
C LEU A 11 0.29 30.64 -39.35
N PRO A 12 -0.82 29.87 -39.33
CA PRO A 12 -1.58 29.67 -38.12
C PRO A 12 -0.84 28.65 -37.24
N LEU A 13 -0.28 29.12 -36.14
CA LEU A 13 0.31 28.29 -35.10
C LEU A 13 -0.83 27.52 -34.41
N LEU A 14 -1.11 26.28 -34.84
CA LEU A 14 -1.97 25.36 -34.10
C LEU A 14 -1.26 25.01 -32.77
N ILE A 15 -1.71 25.62 -31.69
CA ILE A 15 -1.31 25.30 -30.33
C ILE A 15 -1.99 23.97 -29.97
N THR A 16 -1.26 22.86 -30.13
CA THR A 16 -1.65 21.56 -29.58
C THR A 16 -1.35 21.56 -28.08
N LEU A 17 -2.34 21.91 -27.26
CA LEU A 17 -2.26 21.72 -25.80
C LEU A 17 -2.29 20.21 -25.50
N PRO A 18 -1.30 19.66 -24.75
CA PRO A 18 -1.35 18.28 -24.31
C PRO A 18 -2.49 18.15 -23.28
N MET A 19 -3.46 17.27 -23.57
CA MET A 19 -4.45 16.87 -22.56
C MET A 19 -3.71 16.10 -21.46
N PHE A 20 -3.44 16.76 -20.35
CA PHE A 20 -3.06 16.09 -19.11
C PHE A 20 -4.27 15.30 -18.62
N SER A 21 -4.26 14.00 -18.86
CA SER A 21 -5.22 13.07 -18.28
C SER A 21 -4.94 13.01 -16.78
N VAL A 22 -5.72 13.74 -15.98
CA VAL A 22 -5.70 13.60 -14.53
C VAL A 22 -6.21 12.19 -14.23
N ALA A 23 -5.35 11.31 -13.73
CA ALA A 23 -5.74 9.98 -13.31
C ALA A 23 -6.77 10.11 -12.18
N GLN A 24 -8.05 9.88 -12.49
CA GLN A 24 -9.11 9.88 -11.48
C GLN A 24 -9.09 8.53 -10.76
N LEU A 25 -8.92 8.58 -9.44
CA LEU A 25 -9.02 7.41 -8.58
C LEU A 25 -10.48 6.88 -8.60
N PRO A 26 -10.67 5.56 -8.49
CA PRO A 26 -12.01 4.99 -8.39
C PRO A 26 -12.71 5.43 -7.10
N VAL A 27 -14.04 5.37 -7.08
CA VAL A 27 -14.82 5.62 -5.85
C VAL A 27 -14.68 4.43 -4.89
N CYS A 28 -14.45 4.69 -3.60
CA CYS A 28 -14.27 3.65 -2.60
C CYS A 28 -15.50 2.77 -2.45
N SER A 29 -15.28 1.47 -2.39
CA SER A 29 -16.29 0.53 -1.90
C SER A 29 -16.37 0.56 -0.38
N ARG A 30 -17.45 0.01 0.18
CA ARG A 30 -17.64 -0.06 1.64
C ARG A 30 -16.52 -0.81 2.37
N VAL A 31 -15.89 -1.79 1.74
CA VAL A 31 -14.91 -2.69 2.37
C VAL A 31 -13.47 -2.30 2.03
N GLN A 32 -13.27 -1.12 1.47
CA GLN A 32 -11.98 -0.62 1.02
C GLN A 32 -11.61 0.63 1.81
N ALA A 33 -10.35 0.70 2.24
CA ALA A 33 -9.76 1.91 2.80
C ALA A 33 -9.49 2.92 1.67
N CYS A 34 -9.71 4.20 1.95
CA CYS A 34 -9.42 5.28 1.01
C CYS A 34 -7.94 5.63 0.94
N ALA A 35 -7.22 5.43 2.05
CA ALA A 35 -5.78 5.56 2.10
C ALA A 35 -5.15 4.47 2.97
N ALA A 36 -3.86 4.21 2.75
CA ALA A 36 -3.05 3.35 3.58
C ALA A 36 -1.73 4.04 3.90
N ARG A 37 -1.32 3.96 5.16
CA ARG A 37 0.00 4.37 5.63
C ARG A 37 0.81 3.12 5.98
N LEU A 38 2.00 3.07 5.43
CA LEU A 38 2.95 1.97 5.61
C LEU A 38 4.19 2.52 6.33
N ASN A 39 4.58 1.89 7.43
CA ASN A 39 5.82 2.17 8.15
C ASN A 39 6.76 0.98 7.97
N ILE A 40 7.82 1.14 7.19
CA ILE A 40 8.84 0.11 6.97
C ILE A 40 10.00 0.39 7.93
N PHE A 41 10.23 -0.52 8.86
CA PHE A 41 11.35 -0.44 9.78
C PHE A 41 12.64 -0.93 9.10
N PRO A 42 13.82 -0.43 9.53
CA PRO A 42 15.08 -0.98 9.05
C PRO A 42 15.25 -2.44 9.50
N LEU A 43 16.04 -3.19 8.75
CA LEU A 43 16.40 -4.56 9.12
C LEU A 43 17.42 -4.54 10.24
N VAL A 44 17.31 -5.47 11.18
CA VAL A 44 18.37 -5.75 12.14
C VAL A 44 19.54 -6.32 11.34
N GLU A 45 20.67 -5.61 11.35
CA GLU A 45 21.92 -6.16 10.81
C GLU A 45 22.33 -7.32 11.71
N GLU A 46 22.20 -8.55 11.22
CA GLU A 46 22.85 -9.68 11.85
C GLU A 46 24.35 -9.54 11.54
N ASP A 47 25.18 -9.43 12.58
CA ASP A 47 26.63 -9.42 12.45
C ASP A 47 27.06 -10.72 11.75
N SER A 48 27.12 -10.71 10.41
CA SER A 48 27.70 -11.76 9.57
C SER A 48 29.22 -11.73 9.73
N SER A 49 29.66 -11.98 10.96
CA SER A 49 31.03 -12.21 11.34
C SER A 49 31.35 -13.66 11.01
N GLY A 50 32.06 -13.84 9.89
CA GLY A 50 32.33 -15.14 9.31
C GLY A 50 32.90 -16.17 10.28
N TRP A 51 32.34 -17.37 10.25
CA TRP A 51 32.99 -18.60 10.71
C TRP A 51 32.59 -19.74 9.78
N GLY A 52 33.60 -20.43 9.22
CA GLY A 52 33.43 -21.82 8.77
C GLY A 52 33.70 -22.07 7.29
N SER A 53 34.98 -22.22 6.94
CA SER A 53 35.34 -23.08 5.81
C SER A 53 34.83 -24.50 6.08
N GLY A 54 33.91 -25.00 5.26
CA GLY A 54 33.61 -26.44 5.21
C GLY A 54 32.13 -26.78 5.10
N LEU A 55 31.76 -27.28 3.91
CA LEU A 55 30.58 -28.11 3.63
C LEU A 55 29.21 -27.45 3.80
N VAL A 56 28.78 -26.83 2.70
CA VAL A 56 27.38 -26.49 2.38
C VAL A 56 26.54 -27.77 2.40
N PRO A 57 25.42 -27.87 3.16
CA PRO A 57 24.42 -28.86 2.85
C PRO A 57 23.60 -28.36 1.65
N LEU A 58 23.65 -29.13 0.57
CA LEU A 58 22.60 -29.19 -0.45
C LEU A 58 21.29 -29.48 0.29
N TYR A 59 20.36 -28.53 0.43
CA TYR A 59 18.89 -28.65 0.49
C TYR A 59 18.25 -27.42 1.20
N ASP A 60 17.63 -26.56 0.37
CA ASP A 60 16.40 -25.76 0.49
C ASP A 60 15.92 -24.97 1.74
N GLU A 61 16.59 -24.93 2.90
CA GLU A 61 16.01 -24.19 4.06
C GLU A 61 17.00 -23.34 4.87
N ALA A 62 17.56 -22.30 4.25
CA ALA A 62 18.16 -21.19 4.99
C ALA A 62 17.63 -19.85 4.45
N PHE A 63 16.32 -19.65 4.49
CA PHE A 63 15.80 -18.30 4.51
C PHE A 63 16.06 -17.75 5.91
N GLU A 64 17.17 -17.02 6.08
CA GLU A 64 17.41 -16.23 7.29
C GLU A 64 16.14 -15.41 7.56
N SER A 65 15.54 -15.60 8.74
CA SER A 65 14.34 -14.87 9.11
C SER A 65 14.70 -13.40 9.23
N VAL A 66 14.31 -12.63 8.21
CA VAL A 66 14.58 -11.19 8.16
C VAL A 66 13.84 -10.52 9.33
N THR A 67 14.61 -9.97 10.27
CA THR A 67 14.06 -9.35 11.48
C THR A 67 14.09 -7.83 11.34
N PHE A 68 12.98 -7.17 11.64
CA PHE A 68 12.86 -5.71 11.61
C PHE A 68 13.19 -5.11 12.98
N ASP A 69 13.91 -3.98 12.98
CA ASP A 69 14.19 -3.21 14.20
C ASP A 69 13.07 -2.19 14.47
N TYR A 70 12.09 -2.62 15.27
CA TYR A 70 10.96 -1.79 15.68
C TYR A 70 11.34 -0.66 16.67
N SER A 71 12.60 -0.60 17.13
CA SER A 71 13.07 0.49 17.99
C SER A 71 13.51 1.73 17.21
N GLN A 72 13.73 1.59 15.91
CA GLN A 72 14.21 2.65 15.02
C GLN A 72 13.04 3.42 14.38
N THR A 73 13.35 4.60 13.84
CA THR A 73 12.38 5.37 13.06
C THR A 73 12.10 4.67 11.72
N PRO A 74 10.83 4.36 11.42
CA PRO A 74 10.49 3.72 10.15
C PRO A 74 10.46 4.71 8.99
N GLU A 75 10.69 4.20 7.79
CA GLU A 75 10.35 4.90 6.54
C GLU A 75 8.83 4.85 6.36
N THR A 76 8.18 6.01 6.46
CA THR A 76 6.73 6.14 6.31
C THR A 76 6.37 6.49 4.87
N SER A 77 5.46 5.73 4.27
CA SER A 77 4.87 5.99 2.96
C SER A 77 3.35 6.01 3.05
N GLU A 78 2.72 6.92 2.31
CA GLU A 78 1.26 7.05 2.24
C GLU A 78 0.76 6.81 0.82
N PHE A 79 -0.38 6.10 0.72
CA PHE A 79 -0.96 5.67 -0.54
C PHE A 79 -2.44 6.03 -0.59
N GLU A 80 -2.84 6.82 -1.59
CA GLU A 80 -4.25 7.05 -1.91
C GLU A 80 -4.78 5.89 -2.78
N LEU A 81 -5.81 5.21 -2.31
CA LEU A 81 -6.35 4.00 -2.94
C LEU A 81 -7.63 4.26 -3.72
N CYS A 82 -8.48 5.15 -3.21
CA CYS A 82 -9.76 5.50 -3.81
C CYS A 82 -10.29 6.83 -3.27
N GLN A 83 -11.24 7.43 -3.98
CA GLN A 83 -11.92 8.66 -3.58
C GLN A 83 -13.21 8.38 -2.82
N CYS A 84 -13.45 9.14 -1.75
CA CYS A 84 -14.68 9.05 -0.99
C CYS A 84 -15.86 9.62 -1.77
N ALA A 85 -17.01 8.94 -1.70
CA ALA A 85 -18.24 9.40 -2.35
C ALA A 85 -18.81 10.66 -1.67
N ASN A 86 -19.73 11.34 -2.36
CA ASN A 86 -20.54 12.45 -1.81
C ASN A 86 -19.71 13.63 -1.22
N ASN A 87 -18.58 13.98 -1.85
CA ASN A 87 -17.64 15.00 -1.36
C ASN A 87 -17.07 14.69 0.04
N GLY A 88 -17.07 13.42 0.45
CA GLY A 88 -16.35 12.99 1.64
C GLY A 88 -14.83 13.20 1.49
N THR A 89 -14.15 13.39 2.60
CA THR A 89 -12.68 13.49 2.65
C THR A 89 -12.08 12.20 3.21
N CYS A 90 -10.96 11.78 2.63
CA CYS A 90 -10.12 10.75 3.20
C CYS A 90 -9.15 11.43 4.17
N ASP A 91 -9.54 11.51 5.45
CA ASP A 91 -8.80 12.25 6.47
C ASP A 91 -8.12 11.28 7.43
N THR A 92 -6.78 11.26 7.41
CA THR A 92 -5.92 10.38 8.22
C THR A 92 -5.83 10.83 9.68
N ASP A 93 -6.12 12.10 9.97
CA ASP A 93 -6.00 12.68 11.31
C ASP A 93 -7.22 12.36 12.20
N VAL A 94 -8.27 11.75 11.64
CA VAL A 94 -9.48 11.39 12.37
C VAL A 94 -9.39 9.94 12.86
N ASP A 95 -9.06 9.77 14.14
CA ASP A 95 -8.87 8.45 14.77
C ASP A 95 -10.04 7.49 14.54
N SER A 96 -11.29 7.98 14.54
CA SER A 96 -12.47 7.11 14.36
C SER A 96 -12.62 6.55 12.94
N ARG A 97 -11.90 7.11 11.97
CA ARG A 97 -11.80 6.65 10.58
C ARG A 97 -10.55 5.84 10.32
N THR A 98 -9.69 5.71 11.31
CA THR A 98 -8.39 5.07 11.20
C THR A 98 -8.41 3.71 11.87
N LEU A 99 -7.85 2.72 11.18
CA LEU A 99 -7.73 1.35 11.64
C LEU A 99 -6.27 0.91 11.59
N ASN A 100 -5.68 0.68 12.75
CA ASN A 100 -4.33 0.13 12.86
C ASN A 100 -4.40 -1.40 12.83
N LEU A 101 -3.77 -2.02 11.84
CA LEU A 101 -3.67 -3.47 11.76
C LEU A 101 -2.45 -3.96 12.57
N ASP A 102 -1.33 -3.27 12.44
CA ASP A 102 -0.14 -3.47 13.27
C ASP A 102 0.71 -2.18 13.26
N ASP A 103 1.92 -2.23 13.82
CA ASP A 103 2.82 -1.07 13.89
C ASP A 103 3.29 -0.58 12.51
N THR A 104 3.14 -1.40 11.48
CA THR A 104 3.60 -1.12 10.11
C THR A 104 2.48 -0.71 9.17
N VAL A 105 1.22 -1.08 9.45
CA VAL A 105 0.09 -0.80 8.55
C VAL A 105 -1.05 -0.11 9.29
N GLN A 106 -1.36 1.09 8.81
CA GLN A 106 -2.52 1.87 9.19
C GLN A 106 -3.40 2.12 7.96
N LEU A 107 -4.72 1.99 8.14
CA LEU A 107 -5.72 2.20 7.09
C LEU A 107 -6.65 3.35 7.46
N THR A 108 -7.02 4.15 6.48
CA THR A 108 -7.98 5.25 6.66
C THR A 108 -9.22 4.99 5.81
N PHE A 109 -10.39 5.20 6.39
CA PHE A 109 -11.69 5.02 5.75
C PHE A 109 -12.40 6.36 5.55
N CYS A 110 -13.38 6.37 4.64
CA CYS A 110 -14.16 7.57 4.36
C CYS A 110 -15.12 7.96 5.49
N ASN A 111 -15.61 6.98 6.23
CA ASN A 111 -16.53 7.15 7.35
C ASN A 111 -15.95 6.49 8.60
N ASP A 112 -16.67 6.63 9.72
CA ASP A 112 -16.35 5.94 10.95
C ASP A 112 -16.22 4.43 10.72
N VAL A 113 -15.14 3.85 11.23
CA VAL A 113 -14.81 2.43 11.02
C VAL A 113 -15.90 1.52 11.58
N HIS A 114 -16.50 1.85 12.72
CA HIS A 114 -17.54 1.03 13.34
C HIS A 114 -18.86 1.09 12.59
N GLU A 115 -19.17 2.23 11.96
CA GLU A 115 -20.36 2.36 11.10
C GLU A 115 -20.15 1.67 9.75
N GLN A 116 -18.98 1.88 9.13
CA GLN A 116 -18.64 1.30 7.83
C GLN A 116 -18.46 -0.22 7.93
N LEU A 117 -17.80 -0.71 8.98
CA LEU A 117 -17.44 -2.11 9.23
C LEU A 117 -18.01 -2.64 10.56
N PRO A 118 -19.34 -2.81 10.66
CA PRO A 118 -20.01 -3.17 11.92
C PRO A 118 -19.79 -4.63 12.34
N MET A 119 -19.26 -5.45 11.45
CA MET A 119 -19.06 -6.87 11.70
C MET A 119 -17.75 -7.12 12.43
N GLN A 120 -17.76 -7.99 13.42
CA GLN A 120 -16.54 -8.50 14.03
C GLN A 120 -16.06 -9.74 13.28
N CYS A 121 -14.74 -9.87 13.09
CA CYS A 121 -14.20 -11.04 12.38
C CYS A 121 -14.41 -12.31 13.22
N ARG A 122 -14.84 -13.39 12.57
CA ARG A 122 -15.06 -14.69 13.22
C ARG A 122 -14.45 -15.80 12.38
N GLY A 123 -13.60 -16.61 13.02
CA GLY A 123 -12.90 -17.71 12.36
C GLY A 123 -11.90 -17.22 11.31
N GLN A 124 -11.69 -18.02 10.26
CA GLN A 124 -10.67 -17.77 9.22
C GLN A 124 -11.23 -17.23 7.89
N ARG A 125 -12.54 -16.97 7.79
CA ARG A 125 -13.15 -16.47 6.55
C ARG A 125 -13.30 -14.96 6.60
N GLY A 126 -13.06 -14.30 5.47
CA GLY A 126 -13.24 -12.84 5.34
C GLY A 126 -12.23 -12.03 6.14
N LEU A 127 -11.03 -12.57 6.32
CA LEU A 127 -9.94 -11.88 7.02
C LEU A 127 -9.60 -10.57 6.31
N PRO A 128 -9.43 -9.46 7.05
CA PRO A 128 -8.87 -8.24 6.54
C PRO A 128 -7.58 -8.50 5.77
N ARG A 129 -7.47 -7.93 4.58
CA ARG A 129 -6.37 -8.18 3.65
C ARG A 129 -5.83 -6.89 3.06
N ILE A 130 -4.51 -6.82 3.01
CA ILE A 130 -3.72 -5.79 2.33
C ILE A 130 -3.10 -6.43 1.10
N ILE A 131 -3.16 -5.76 -0.05
CA ILE A 131 -2.60 -6.23 -1.31
C ILE A 131 -1.62 -5.17 -1.82
N GLY A 132 -0.48 -5.61 -2.35
CA GLY A 132 0.52 -4.68 -2.81
C GLY A 132 1.78 -5.34 -3.38
N THR A 133 2.70 -4.47 -3.79
CA THR A 133 4.03 -4.88 -4.26
C THR A 133 4.84 -5.44 -3.09
N PRO A 134 5.49 -6.61 -3.22
CA PRO A 134 6.31 -7.15 -2.16
C PRO A 134 7.49 -6.23 -1.84
N HIS A 135 7.80 -6.11 -0.55
CA HIS A 135 9.07 -5.57 -0.11
C HIS A 135 10.19 -6.60 -0.41
N PRO A 136 11.44 -6.17 -0.68
CA PRO A 136 12.54 -7.10 -0.97
C PRO A 136 12.78 -8.17 0.10
N SER A 137 12.38 -7.93 1.36
CA SER A 137 12.46 -8.94 2.43
C SER A 137 11.47 -10.10 2.26
N GLY A 138 10.42 -9.96 1.45
CA GLY A 138 9.37 -10.97 1.28
C GLY A 138 8.32 -11.04 2.40
N GLU A 139 8.55 -10.38 3.53
CA GLU A 139 7.69 -10.47 4.74
C GLU A 139 6.60 -9.37 4.81
N THR A 140 6.68 -8.35 3.97
CA THR A 140 5.73 -7.23 3.94
C THR A 140 5.57 -6.67 2.53
N VAL A 141 4.67 -5.70 2.35
CA VAL A 141 4.54 -4.92 1.10
C VAL A 141 5.41 -3.66 1.16
N SER A 142 5.92 -3.21 0.01
CA SER A 142 6.61 -1.92 -0.16
C SER A 142 5.67 -0.82 -0.65
N ALA A 143 4.58 -1.20 -1.32
CA ALA A 143 3.54 -0.28 -1.76
C ALA A 143 2.18 -0.96 -1.67
N VAL A 144 1.16 -0.26 -1.16
CA VAL A 144 -0.21 -0.77 -1.06
C VAL A 144 -0.99 -0.40 -2.32
N THR A 145 -1.58 -1.38 -2.98
CA THR A 145 -2.38 -1.16 -4.19
C THR A 145 -3.87 -1.32 -3.93
N SER A 146 -4.25 -2.19 -3.01
CA SER A 146 -5.66 -2.41 -2.67
C SER A 146 -5.82 -2.97 -1.26
N THR A 147 -7.03 -2.82 -0.72
CA THR A 147 -7.41 -3.35 0.60
C THR A 147 -8.79 -4.00 0.52
N ALA A 148 -8.99 -5.04 1.33
CA ALA A 148 -10.27 -5.72 1.46
C ALA A 148 -10.53 -6.05 2.93
N ILE A 149 -11.29 -5.18 3.59
CA ILE A 149 -11.55 -5.20 5.03
C ILE A 149 -13.06 -5.37 5.24
N PHE A 150 -13.47 -6.56 5.67
CA PHE A 150 -14.88 -6.92 5.82
C PHE A 150 -15.39 -6.82 7.25
N CYS A 151 -14.46 -6.76 8.21
CA CYS A 151 -14.75 -6.87 9.63
C CYS A 151 -13.64 -6.26 10.48
N THR A 152 -13.94 -6.01 11.75
CA THR A 152 -13.01 -5.45 12.73
C THR A 152 -12.67 -6.44 13.85
N CYS A 153 -11.52 -6.25 14.50
CA CYS A 153 -11.06 -7.04 15.64
C CYS A 153 -10.87 -6.14 16.86
N PRO A 154 -11.81 -6.15 17.83
CA PRO A 154 -11.71 -5.30 19.03
C PRO A 154 -10.47 -5.56 19.88
N SER A 155 -9.98 -6.81 19.87
CA SER A 155 -8.77 -7.24 20.61
C SER A 155 -7.46 -6.98 19.84
N GLY A 156 -7.54 -6.35 18.67
CA GLY A 156 -6.41 -6.16 17.76
C GLY A 156 -6.20 -7.32 16.79
N TYR A 157 -5.20 -7.15 15.92
CA TYR A 157 -4.95 -8.03 14.79
C TYR A 157 -3.60 -8.75 14.89
N GLU A 158 -3.55 -9.98 14.39
CA GLU A 158 -2.32 -10.75 14.20
C GLU A 158 -2.12 -10.97 12.70
N ARG A 159 -0.95 -10.52 12.22
CA ARG A 159 -0.52 -10.69 10.84
C ARG A 159 -0.30 -12.17 10.52
N LEU A 160 -0.82 -12.60 9.37
CA LEU A 160 -0.53 -13.90 8.79
C LEU A 160 0.58 -13.78 7.74
N ARG A 161 1.20 -14.92 7.41
CA ARG A 161 2.26 -14.99 6.41
C ARG A 161 1.77 -14.43 5.06
N PRO A 162 2.59 -13.65 4.34
CA PRO A 162 2.24 -13.18 3.00
C PRO A 162 1.95 -14.33 2.04
N GLU A 163 0.94 -14.15 1.20
CA GLU A 163 0.52 -15.10 0.17
C GLU A 163 0.58 -14.44 -1.21
N TYR A 164 0.87 -15.22 -2.26
CA TYR A 164 0.73 -14.73 -3.62
C TYR A 164 -0.72 -14.33 -3.91
N TRP A 165 -0.93 -13.15 -4.49
CA TRP A 165 -2.26 -12.67 -4.86
C TRP A 165 -2.50 -12.74 -6.37
N GLY A 166 -1.59 -12.16 -7.15
CA GLY A 166 -1.71 -12.08 -8.60
C GLY A 166 -0.65 -11.19 -9.24
N GLY A 167 -0.18 -11.55 -10.43
CA GLY A 167 0.84 -10.78 -11.13
C GLY A 167 2.16 -10.75 -10.35
N ALA A 168 2.58 -9.56 -9.94
CA ALA A 168 3.76 -9.36 -9.08
C ALA A 168 3.38 -8.97 -7.64
N GLU A 169 2.11 -9.11 -7.26
CA GLU A 169 1.61 -8.67 -5.95
C GLU A 169 1.49 -9.83 -4.95
N ILE A 170 1.68 -9.48 -3.69
CA ILE A 170 1.40 -10.34 -2.53
C ILE A 170 0.19 -9.80 -1.77
N SER A 171 -0.38 -10.64 -0.92
CA SER A 171 -1.41 -10.27 0.03
C SER A 171 -1.03 -10.66 1.45
N ILE A 172 -1.32 -9.77 2.40
CA ILE A 172 -1.10 -9.97 3.83
C ILE A 172 -2.47 -9.98 4.49
N SER A 173 -2.83 -11.11 5.10
CA SER A 173 -4.10 -11.27 5.80
C SER A 173 -3.92 -11.10 7.31
N TYR A 174 -4.97 -10.67 8.00
CA TYR A 174 -4.95 -10.43 9.44
C TYR A 174 -6.09 -11.18 10.12
N LYS A 175 -5.80 -11.92 11.19
CA LYS A 175 -6.81 -12.54 12.07
C LYS A 175 -6.96 -11.75 13.37
N CYS A 176 -8.05 -11.93 14.10
CA CYS A 176 -8.15 -11.37 15.45
C CYS A 176 -7.22 -12.09 16.42
N LYS A 177 -6.65 -11.34 17.36
CA LYS A 177 -5.96 -11.89 18.55
C LYS A 177 -6.96 -12.52 19.54
#